data_AF-A0A978V0H5-F1
#
_entry.id   AF-A0A978V0H5-F1
#
_cell.length_a   1.000
_cell.length_b   1.000
_cell.length_c   1.000
_cell.angle_alpha   90.00
_cell.angle_beta   90.00
_cell.angle_gamma   90.00
#
_symmetry.space_group_name_H-M   'P 1'
#
loop_
_entity.id
_entity.type
_entity.pdbx_description
1 polymer ?
#
loop_
_entity_poly.entity_id
_entity_poly.type
_entity_poly.pdbx_seq_one_letter_code
_entity_poly.pdbx_strand_id
1 'polypeptide(L)'
;MSLEHPLLLKPETGGQMNRRFTASTTSLLLPPNRYRKTALPCFYRLSPSRKTAFHALYRVSAVPESKSGAVTEENISDPPVKIVAIVGHGSTSPLKSATWEEVMLHTAKRMKWVDEGYDMLVFTDKFCEFSGENGINLQRELRGVDILVIVGVTNQESVKWVRTNTENVDNIICFESSPDLGNKLGGRYVDNNQDEGNIFSKISKKSSNQSVEVVQTVSEAWERHNSDDIRFCLLVIINAYIKPVPILKNLRAKGFSTVNCMVKNCGTQILDCLLDPNCRKALQCLNKCSPVDQVCNYRCIASYESPNLEAFSLCVLQKNNCLELDAKIPDKPYVPPMVKFRGMDLRHEVAEDIFVGWLGDLNWSWRVVAGQNPAYDQFPCQYQLFYRGKAKGSFWYEPVFQVKTLEGNMVWRRRKYRVKRGKVPGTFNFSVLDNGVVSNEFWTIVDAPDDLSWALFHYSGAARVAGQSYTGAVLVSPDGQYPIDAEKRRLVSALESCGIKEWELYTVDNCSCQDPPLGIPEGSRLHSVIEVKDKKWDSLLGSPAV
;
A
#
# COMPACT_ATOMS: atom_id res chain seq x y z
N MET A 1 -38.19 -37.13 11.53
CA MET A 1 -38.83 -37.33 12.84
C MET A 1 -38.65 -36.05 13.63
N SER A 2 -39.75 -35.45 14.07
CA SER A 2 -39.80 -34.17 14.79
C SER A 2 -39.53 -34.35 16.29
N LEU A 3 -39.32 -33.22 16.99
CA LEU A 3 -39.78 -32.85 18.35
C LEU A 3 -39.01 -31.56 18.70
N GLU A 4 -39.52 -30.36 18.39
CA GLU A 4 -40.56 -29.58 19.10
C GLU A 4 -40.03 -28.67 20.22
N HIS A 5 -40.62 -27.47 20.30
CA HIS A 5 -40.28 -26.36 21.20
C HIS A 5 -40.78 -26.58 22.64
N PRO A 6 -40.38 -25.69 23.57
CA PRO A 6 -41.43 -24.80 24.12
C PRO A 6 -41.09 -23.31 24.09
N LEU A 7 -42.12 -22.51 23.79
CA LEU A 7 -42.30 -21.13 24.29
C LEU A 7 -42.80 -21.23 25.77
N LEU A 8 -42.91 -20.21 26.63
CA LEU A 8 -43.07 -18.75 26.50
C LEU A 8 -42.96 -18.17 27.93
N LEU A 9 -42.49 -16.93 28.14
CA LEU A 9 -42.91 -16.11 29.30
C LEU A 9 -42.56 -14.62 29.10
N LYS A 10 -43.58 -13.75 29.11
CA LYS A 10 -43.46 -12.28 29.27
C LYS A 10 -43.49 -11.91 30.76
N PRO A 11 -43.02 -10.70 31.11
CA PRO A 11 -43.95 -9.74 31.72
C PRO A 11 -44.00 -8.39 30.99
N GLU A 12 -44.93 -7.53 31.39
CA GLU A 12 -45.32 -6.30 30.67
C GLU A 12 -44.82 -4.98 31.31
N THR A 13 -44.80 -3.93 30.49
CA THR A 13 -44.98 -2.50 30.81
C THR A 13 -44.05 -1.76 31.79
N GLY A 14 -43.47 -0.66 31.30
CA GLY A 14 -42.98 0.42 32.17
C GLY A 14 -42.17 1.53 31.46
N GLY A 15 -42.82 2.66 31.16
CA GLY A 15 -42.13 3.97 31.03
C GLY A 15 -41.72 4.43 29.63
N GLN A 16 -42.54 5.26 28.99
CA GLN A 16 -42.05 6.24 28.01
C GLN A 16 -41.23 7.32 28.71
N MET A 17 -40.04 7.67 28.18
CA MET A 17 -39.43 8.98 28.42
C MET A 17 -39.10 9.70 27.11
N ASN A 18 -40.09 10.43 26.60
CA ASN A 18 -39.82 11.63 25.82
C ASN A 18 -39.12 12.66 26.72
N ARG A 19 -37.94 13.14 26.35
CA ARG A 19 -37.48 14.48 26.77
C ARG A 19 -36.59 15.16 25.74
N ARG A 20 -37.20 16.11 25.03
CA ARG A 20 -36.53 17.17 24.28
C ARG A 20 -35.69 18.03 25.23
N PHE A 21 -34.53 18.49 24.77
CA PHE A 21 -33.90 19.74 25.18
C PHE A 21 -33.37 20.41 23.90
N THR A 22 -34.19 21.24 23.23
CA THR A 22 -34.24 22.71 23.39
C THR A 22 -32.91 23.41 23.14
N ALA A 23 -32.73 23.87 21.90
CA ALA A 23 -31.80 24.94 21.57
C ALA A 23 -32.22 26.24 22.31
N SER A 24 -31.25 27.00 22.80
CA SER A 24 -31.46 28.34 23.35
C SER A 24 -30.61 29.35 22.60
N THR A 25 -31.28 30.14 21.75
CA THR A 25 -30.71 31.35 21.15
C THR A 25 -30.80 32.51 22.15
N THR A 26 -29.68 33.13 22.47
CA THR A 26 -29.63 34.47 23.07
C THR A 26 -28.53 35.29 22.40
N SER A 27 -28.95 36.11 21.44
CA SER A 27 -28.19 37.29 21.00
C SER A 27 -28.45 38.44 21.98
N LEU A 28 -27.47 39.31 22.21
CA LEU A 28 -27.62 40.77 22.43
C LEU A 28 -26.25 41.46 22.63
N LEU A 29 -25.89 42.27 21.63
CA LEU A 29 -25.18 43.58 21.68
C LEU A 29 -23.84 43.78 22.42
N LEU A 30 -22.85 44.22 21.64
CA LEU A 30 -21.72 45.09 22.05
C LEU A 30 -22.24 46.53 22.34
N PRO A 31 -21.48 47.41 23.04
CA PRO A 31 -20.57 48.32 22.32
C PRO A 31 -19.26 48.62 23.15
N PRO A 32 -18.51 49.73 22.98
CA PRO A 32 -17.17 49.61 22.40
C PRO A 32 -16.05 50.22 23.26
N ASN A 33 -14.78 50.08 22.83
CA ASN A 33 -13.76 51.07 23.20
C ASN A 33 -12.72 51.33 22.10
N ARG A 34 -12.25 52.58 22.02
CA ARG A 34 -11.39 53.12 20.96
C ARG A 34 -10.00 53.48 21.50
N TYR A 35 -9.08 53.68 20.54
CA TYR A 35 -7.73 54.27 20.67
C TYR A 35 -6.65 53.32 21.23
N ARG A 36 -5.38 53.41 20.79
CA ARG A 36 -4.71 54.48 20.01
C ARG A 36 -3.69 53.92 19.01
N LYS A 37 -3.43 54.69 17.94
CA LYS A 37 -2.35 54.44 16.94
C LYS A 37 -0.97 54.77 17.53
N THR A 38 0.06 54.05 17.07
CA THR A 38 1.38 54.62 16.72
C THR A 38 2.08 53.69 15.74
N ALA A 39 2.96 54.22 14.89
CA ALA A 39 3.57 53.48 13.78
C ALA A 39 5.07 53.80 13.64
N LEU A 40 5.85 52.77 13.29
CA LEU A 40 7.17 52.84 12.62
C LEU A 40 8.32 53.53 13.40
N PRO A 41 9.61 53.39 12.98
CA PRO A 41 10.14 52.71 11.79
C PRO A 41 11.22 51.62 12.05
N CYS A 42 11.66 51.02 10.95
CA CYS A 42 12.82 50.14 10.81
C CYS A 42 14.14 50.88 11.09
N PHE A 43 15.21 50.17 11.51
CA PHE A 43 16.50 50.09 10.77
C PHE A 43 17.64 49.38 11.55
N TYR A 44 18.51 48.75 10.75
CA TYR A 44 19.90 48.33 10.99
C TYR A 44 20.24 46.85 11.30
N ARG A 45 21.04 46.31 10.38
CA ARG A 45 21.90 45.12 10.52
C ARG A 45 22.95 45.38 11.60
N LEU A 46 23.43 44.32 12.27
CA LEU A 46 24.85 44.12 12.55
C LEU A 46 25.13 42.68 13.05
N SER A 47 26.28 42.17 12.65
CA SER A 47 26.94 40.94 13.14
C SER A 47 28.43 41.07 12.79
N PRO A 48 29.36 40.29 13.36
CA PRO A 48 29.29 39.48 14.59
C PRO A 48 30.40 39.89 15.61
N SER A 49 30.46 39.28 16.80
CA SER A 49 31.67 39.35 17.65
C SER A 49 32.10 37.98 18.18
N ARG A 50 33.37 37.63 17.91
CA ARG A 50 34.06 36.47 18.50
C ARG A 50 34.15 36.60 20.03
N LYS A 51 34.01 35.48 20.75
CA LYS A 51 34.76 35.24 21.99
C LYS A 51 35.27 33.79 22.01
N THR A 52 36.56 33.65 22.32
CA THR A 52 37.33 32.41 22.45
C THR A 52 37.44 31.99 23.91
N ALA A 53 37.42 30.68 24.20
CA ALA A 53 37.90 30.12 25.47
C ALA A 53 38.44 28.68 25.28
N PHE A 54 39.56 28.38 25.93
CA PHE A 54 40.11 27.03 26.19
C PHE A 54 39.67 26.59 27.61
N HIS A 55 39.76 25.35 28.09
CA HIS A 55 40.30 24.06 27.61
C HIS A 55 39.15 23.00 27.58
N ALA A 56 39.29 21.66 27.50
CA ALA A 56 40.40 20.72 27.64
C ALA A 56 40.18 19.45 26.79
N LEU A 57 41.25 18.66 26.59
CA LEU A 57 41.27 17.45 25.78
C LEU A 57 40.71 16.23 26.54
N TYR A 58 39.80 15.48 25.91
CA TYR A 58 39.71 14.03 26.10
C TYR A 58 39.72 13.34 24.73
N ARG A 59 40.53 12.28 24.62
CA ARG A 59 40.94 11.65 23.37
C ARG A 59 40.25 10.29 23.25
N VAL A 60 39.34 10.15 22.27
CA VAL A 60 38.78 8.85 21.87
C VAL A 60 38.96 8.70 20.37
N SER A 61 39.33 7.50 19.93
CA SER A 61 39.83 7.25 18.57
C SER A 61 38.74 7.34 17.51
N ALA A 62 38.99 8.11 16.44
CA ALA A 62 38.12 8.18 15.28
C ALA A 62 38.47 7.10 14.24
N VAL A 63 37.45 6.45 13.69
CA VAL A 63 37.52 5.75 12.40
C VAL A 63 37.37 6.82 11.29
N PRO A 64 38.08 6.75 10.15
CA PRO A 64 38.16 7.89 9.24
C PRO A 64 36.87 8.08 8.42
N GLU A 65 36.21 9.21 8.59
CA GLU A 65 35.29 9.75 7.59
C GLU A 65 36.08 10.21 6.35
N SER A 66 35.69 9.74 5.16
CA SER A 66 36.22 10.26 3.90
C SER A 66 35.62 11.64 3.61
N LYS A 67 36.49 12.62 3.34
CA LYS A 67 36.09 14.00 3.07
C LYS A 67 35.50 14.14 1.67
N SER A 68 34.43 14.92 1.54
CA SER A 68 33.94 15.39 0.25
C SER A 68 34.96 16.31 -0.43
N GLY A 69 35.54 15.84 -1.53
CA GLY A 69 36.21 16.67 -2.53
C GLY A 69 35.23 16.91 -3.68
N ALA A 70 35.12 18.15 -4.16
CA ALA A 70 34.33 18.45 -5.34
C ALA A 70 35.00 17.82 -6.58
N VAL A 71 34.39 16.78 -7.12
CA VAL A 71 34.72 16.16 -8.40
C VAL A 71 33.44 16.13 -9.22
N THR A 72 33.55 16.39 -10.52
CA THR A 72 32.44 16.34 -11.47
C THR A 72 31.73 14.99 -11.39
N GLU A 73 30.39 15.00 -11.29
CA GLU A 73 29.55 13.81 -11.32
C GLU A 73 29.57 13.17 -12.72
N GLU A 74 30.61 12.37 -12.98
CA GLU A 74 30.47 11.27 -13.92
C GLU A 74 29.54 10.24 -13.27
N ASN A 75 28.38 10.01 -13.90
CA ASN A 75 27.40 9.01 -13.46
C ASN A 75 27.99 7.60 -13.62
N ILE A 76 28.79 7.16 -12.66
CA ILE A 76 29.07 5.74 -12.44
C ILE A 76 27.76 5.14 -11.92
N SER A 77 26.94 4.62 -12.83
CA SER A 77 25.76 3.85 -12.45
C SER A 77 26.21 2.65 -11.62
N ASP A 78 25.58 2.44 -10.45
CA ASP A 78 25.76 1.20 -9.68
C ASP A 78 25.62 -0.03 -10.60
N PRO A 79 26.41 -1.10 -10.39
CA PRO A 79 26.30 -2.29 -11.22
C PRO A 79 24.85 -2.83 -11.19
N PRO A 80 24.32 -3.26 -12.35
CA PRO A 80 22.96 -3.79 -12.42
C PRO A 80 22.86 -5.10 -11.64
N VAL A 81 21.74 -5.30 -10.96
CA VAL A 81 21.43 -6.55 -10.27
C VAL A 81 20.82 -7.51 -11.26
N LYS A 82 21.47 -8.65 -11.47
CA LYS A 82 21.06 -9.70 -12.40
C LYS A 82 20.29 -10.80 -11.68
N ILE A 83 19.05 -11.00 -12.09
CA ILE A 83 18.15 -12.02 -11.55
C ILE A 83 17.81 -13.00 -12.66
N VAL A 84 17.92 -14.30 -12.39
CA VAL A 84 17.40 -15.34 -13.28
C VAL A 84 16.28 -16.07 -12.55
N ALA A 85 15.11 -16.16 -13.16
CA ALA A 85 14.02 -17.01 -12.72
C ALA A 85 13.94 -18.27 -13.60
N ILE A 86 13.93 -19.44 -12.97
CA ILE A 86 13.58 -20.71 -13.62
C ILE A 86 12.19 -21.12 -13.12
N VAL A 87 11.25 -21.30 -14.04
CA VAL A 87 9.87 -21.72 -13.75
C VAL A 87 9.57 -23.11 -14.31
N GLY A 88 8.82 -23.92 -13.58
CA GLY A 88 8.31 -25.20 -14.08
C GLY A 88 7.41 -24.97 -15.29
N HIS A 89 7.65 -25.63 -16.41
CA HIS A 89 6.88 -25.40 -17.62
C HIS A 89 5.42 -25.82 -17.44
N GLY A 90 4.49 -24.90 -17.76
CA GLY A 90 3.05 -25.11 -17.55
C GLY A 90 2.62 -25.15 -16.09
N SER A 91 3.51 -24.85 -15.13
CA SER A 91 3.15 -24.79 -13.71
C SER A 91 2.23 -23.59 -13.43
N THR A 92 1.18 -23.83 -12.66
CA THR A 92 0.13 -22.85 -12.34
C THR A 92 0.39 -22.22 -10.98
N SER A 93 0.33 -20.89 -10.90
CA SER A 93 0.41 -20.15 -9.64
C SER A 93 -0.95 -20.12 -8.91
N PRO A 94 -0.96 -19.84 -7.58
CA PRO A 94 -2.18 -19.57 -6.84
C PRO A 94 -2.87 -18.25 -7.24
N LEU A 95 -2.26 -17.44 -8.10
CA LEU A 95 -2.78 -16.14 -8.56
C LEU A 95 -3.84 -16.33 -9.66
N LYS A 96 -5.03 -16.78 -9.25
CA LYS A 96 -6.17 -17.10 -10.13
C LYS A 96 -5.79 -18.00 -11.32
N SER A 97 -4.90 -18.96 -11.08
CA SER A 97 -4.41 -19.93 -12.08
C SER A 97 -3.61 -19.34 -13.25
N ALA A 98 -3.08 -18.12 -13.13
CA ALA A 98 -2.04 -17.63 -14.05
C ALA A 98 -0.81 -18.54 -14.00
N THR A 99 -0.10 -18.71 -15.12
CA THR A 99 1.13 -19.53 -15.13
C THR A 99 2.27 -18.84 -14.38
N TRP A 100 3.17 -19.62 -13.77
CA TRP A 100 4.35 -19.05 -13.11
C TRP A 100 5.26 -18.28 -14.08
N GLU A 101 5.26 -18.64 -15.37
CA GLU A 101 5.94 -17.90 -16.44
C GLU A 101 5.36 -16.48 -16.61
N GLU A 102 4.04 -16.35 -16.76
CA GLU A 102 3.37 -15.04 -16.87
C GLU A 102 3.61 -14.18 -15.61
N VAL A 103 3.52 -14.78 -14.42
CA VAL A 103 3.73 -14.08 -13.14
C VAL A 103 5.17 -13.59 -13.01
N MET A 104 6.17 -14.39 -13.40
CA MET A 104 7.58 -13.99 -13.32
C MET A 104 7.96 -12.98 -14.40
N LEU A 105 7.44 -13.09 -15.62
CA LEU A 105 7.63 -12.08 -16.67
C LEU A 105 7.01 -10.72 -16.27
N HIS A 106 5.85 -10.76 -15.62
CA HIS A 106 5.23 -9.57 -15.05
C HIS A 106 6.06 -9.00 -13.89
N THR A 107 6.53 -9.85 -12.98
CA THR A 107 7.43 -9.45 -11.88
C THR A 107 8.70 -8.78 -12.40
N ALA A 108 9.33 -9.33 -13.44
CA ALA A 108 10.51 -8.75 -14.09
C ALA A 108 10.26 -7.32 -14.59
N LYS A 109 9.10 -7.06 -15.23
CA LYS A 109 8.67 -5.71 -15.63
C LYS A 109 8.50 -4.79 -14.41
N ARG A 110 7.91 -5.29 -13.32
CA ARG A 110 7.64 -4.52 -12.08
C ARG A 110 8.90 -4.25 -11.24
N MET A 111 9.96 -5.05 -11.38
CA MET A 111 11.28 -4.79 -10.75
C MET A 111 11.94 -3.54 -11.34
N LYS A 112 11.84 -3.33 -12.67
CA LYS A 112 12.36 -2.13 -13.36
C LYS A 112 11.65 -0.81 -13.00
N TRP A 113 10.56 -0.88 -12.23
CA TRP A 113 9.92 0.29 -11.64
C TRP A 113 10.53 0.70 -10.30
N VAL A 114 11.29 -0.20 -9.65
CA VAL A 114 11.98 0.06 -8.39
C VAL A 114 13.40 0.59 -8.66
N ASP A 115 14.12 -0.04 -9.59
CA ASP A 115 15.43 0.38 -10.09
C ASP A 115 15.58 -0.10 -11.54
N GLU A 116 15.98 0.77 -12.46
CA GLU A 116 16.19 0.38 -13.87
C GLU A 116 17.38 -0.58 -14.05
N GLY A 117 18.31 -0.58 -13.09
CA GLY A 117 19.41 -1.53 -13.00
C GLY A 117 19.02 -2.92 -12.53
N TYR A 118 17.74 -3.19 -12.23
CA TYR A 118 17.28 -4.57 -11.94
C TYR A 118 16.91 -5.28 -13.25
N ASP A 119 17.76 -6.19 -13.70
CA ASP A 119 17.52 -6.99 -14.90
C ASP A 119 17.15 -8.42 -14.52
N MET A 120 15.96 -8.84 -14.90
CA MET A 120 15.39 -10.13 -14.54
C MET A 120 14.98 -10.90 -15.79
N LEU A 121 15.61 -12.06 -16.00
CA LEU A 121 15.33 -12.97 -17.10
C LEU A 121 14.53 -14.16 -16.59
N VAL A 122 13.60 -14.68 -17.41
CA VAL A 122 12.71 -15.78 -17.05
C VAL A 122 12.87 -16.90 -18.06
N PHE A 123 13.08 -18.12 -17.58
CA PHE A 123 13.25 -19.34 -18.38
C PHE A 123 12.33 -20.45 -17.86
N THR A 124 11.73 -21.22 -18.75
CA THR A 124 11.04 -22.47 -18.38
C THR A 124 12.03 -23.63 -18.25
N ASP A 125 11.75 -24.60 -17.38
CA ASP A 125 12.59 -25.80 -17.16
C ASP A 125 12.80 -26.71 -18.40
N LYS A 126 12.02 -26.51 -19.47
CA LYS A 126 12.21 -27.11 -20.81
C LYS A 126 13.59 -26.90 -21.47
N PHE A 127 14.51 -26.13 -20.89
CA PHE A 127 15.89 -26.06 -21.39
C PHE A 127 16.61 -27.43 -21.41
N CYS A 128 16.10 -28.44 -20.69
CA CYS A 128 16.61 -29.81 -20.74
C CYS A 128 16.21 -30.56 -22.02
N GLU A 129 15.06 -30.25 -22.61
CA GLU A 129 14.48 -30.99 -23.75
C GLU A 129 15.15 -30.61 -25.08
N PHE A 130 15.64 -29.37 -25.20
CA PHE A 130 16.18 -28.82 -26.45
C PHE A 130 17.70 -28.70 -26.42
N SER A 131 18.37 -29.70 -26.99
CA SER A 131 19.81 -29.62 -27.28
C SER A 131 20.11 -28.47 -28.25
N GLY A 132 21.01 -27.55 -27.85
CA GLY A 132 21.43 -26.42 -28.67
C GLY A 132 21.47 -25.11 -27.90
N GLU A 133 20.42 -24.30 -28.02
CA GLU A 133 20.53 -22.85 -27.80
C GLU A 133 20.04 -22.37 -26.43
N ASN A 134 18.86 -22.80 -25.97
CA ASN A 134 18.27 -22.32 -24.71
C ASN A 134 19.08 -22.72 -23.48
N GLY A 135 19.59 -23.95 -23.42
CA GLY A 135 20.45 -24.41 -22.32
C GLY A 135 21.80 -23.68 -22.28
N ILE A 136 22.40 -23.39 -23.44
CA ILE A 136 23.65 -22.60 -23.54
C ILE A 136 23.40 -21.14 -23.14
N ASN A 137 22.27 -20.57 -23.57
CA ASN A 137 21.85 -19.23 -23.19
C ASN A 137 21.70 -19.13 -21.66
N LEU A 138 20.93 -20.03 -21.03
CA LEU A 138 20.78 -20.08 -19.58
C LEU A 138 22.13 -20.27 -18.85
N GLN A 139 23.00 -21.17 -19.30
CA GLN A 139 24.35 -21.33 -18.75
C GLN A 139 25.21 -20.07 -18.89
N ARG A 140 24.99 -19.23 -19.91
CA ARG A 140 25.68 -17.95 -20.07
C ARG A 140 25.12 -16.92 -19.09
N GLU A 141 23.80 -16.80 -18.97
CA GLU A 141 23.17 -15.81 -18.07
C GLU A 141 23.37 -16.14 -16.59
N LEU A 142 23.53 -17.43 -16.24
CA LEU A 142 23.95 -17.85 -14.88
C LEU A 142 25.40 -17.45 -14.54
N ARG A 143 26.24 -17.05 -15.50
CA ARG A 143 27.61 -16.57 -15.23
C ARG A 143 27.57 -15.12 -14.75
N GLY A 144 27.64 -14.95 -13.43
CA GLY A 144 27.52 -13.63 -12.79
C GLY A 144 26.07 -13.20 -12.61
N VAL A 145 25.16 -14.14 -12.35
CA VAL A 145 23.84 -13.85 -11.77
C VAL A 145 23.99 -13.56 -10.27
N ASP A 146 23.29 -12.54 -9.77
CA ASP A 146 23.28 -12.19 -8.35
C ASP A 146 22.28 -13.03 -7.55
N ILE A 147 21.12 -13.31 -8.16
CA ILE A 147 20.00 -14.07 -7.56
C ILE A 147 19.41 -15.05 -8.58
N LEU A 148 19.34 -16.32 -8.21
CA LEU A 148 18.56 -17.34 -8.89
C LEU A 148 17.26 -17.60 -8.10
N VAL A 149 16.13 -17.51 -8.81
CA VAL A 149 14.79 -17.79 -8.28
C VAL A 149 14.28 -19.04 -8.97
N ILE A 150 13.78 -20.04 -8.23
CA ILE A 150 13.29 -21.29 -8.81
C ILE A 150 11.87 -21.53 -8.32
N VAL A 151 10.91 -21.66 -9.25
CA VAL A 151 9.48 -21.78 -8.90
C VAL A 151 8.78 -22.90 -9.69
N GLY A 152 8.05 -23.78 -9.01
CA GLY A 152 7.30 -24.85 -9.65
C GLY A 152 8.13 -25.98 -10.29
N VAL A 153 9.46 -25.99 -10.11
CA VAL A 153 10.35 -26.95 -10.79
C VAL A 153 10.34 -28.29 -10.08
N THR A 154 9.65 -29.27 -10.67
CA THR A 154 9.48 -30.62 -10.11
C THR A 154 9.94 -31.74 -11.05
N ASN A 155 10.21 -31.43 -12.32
CA ASN A 155 10.78 -32.38 -13.29
C ASN A 155 12.19 -32.83 -12.85
N GLN A 156 12.39 -34.15 -12.75
CA GLN A 156 13.62 -34.73 -12.18
C GLN A 156 14.89 -34.47 -13.01
N GLU A 157 14.77 -34.41 -14.34
CA GLU A 157 15.90 -34.06 -15.21
C GLU A 157 16.30 -32.60 -15.02
N SER A 158 15.31 -31.71 -14.90
CA SER A 158 15.48 -30.29 -14.64
C SER A 158 16.06 -30.02 -13.25
N VAL A 159 15.57 -30.70 -12.20
CA VAL A 159 16.13 -30.65 -10.84
C VAL A 159 17.60 -31.05 -10.85
N LYS A 160 17.95 -32.16 -11.52
CA LYS A 160 19.33 -32.62 -11.65
C LYS A 160 20.20 -31.63 -12.42
N TRP A 161 19.68 -31.07 -13.52
CA TRP A 161 20.37 -30.06 -14.31
C TRP A 161 20.67 -28.82 -13.48
N VAL A 162 19.68 -28.26 -12.78
CA VAL A 162 19.83 -27.07 -11.92
C VAL A 162 20.93 -27.31 -10.89
N ARG A 163 20.84 -28.39 -10.10
CA ARG A 163 21.86 -28.74 -9.09
C ARG A 163 23.28 -28.83 -9.66
N THR A 164 23.42 -29.27 -10.90
CA THR A 164 24.73 -29.44 -11.58
C THR A 164 25.28 -28.12 -12.13
N ASN A 165 24.42 -27.16 -12.50
CA ASN A 165 24.80 -25.94 -13.22
C ASN A 165 24.80 -24.67 -12.35
N THR A 166 24.25 -24.70 -11.13
CA THR A 166 24.06 -23.51 -10.28
C THR A 166 24.91 -23.51 -9.01
N GLU A 167 25.88 -24.41 -8.88
CA GLU A 167 26.75 -24.53 -7.68
C GLU A 167 27.44 -23.21 -7.31
N ASN A 168 27.88 -22.44 -8.31
CA ASN A 168 28.57 -21.17 -8.17
C ASN A 168 27.65 -19.95 -7.93
N VAL A 169 26.32 -20.13 -7.86
CA VAL A 169 25.38 -19.03 -7.57
C VAL A 169 25.25 -18.86 -6.06
N ASP A 170 25.53 -17.68 -5.53
CA ASP A 170 25.56 -17.47 -4.07
C ASP A 170 24.18 -17.28 -3.42
N ASN A 171 23.19 -16.79 -4.17
CA ASN A 171 21.82 -16.59 -3.70
C ASN A 171 20.84 -17.35 -4.61
N ILE A 172 20.29 -18.45 -4.10
CA ILE A 172 19.28 -19.31 -4.71
C ILE A 172 18.09 -19.37 -3.76
N ILE A 173 16.90 -19.01 -4.25
CA ILE A 173 15.65 -19.15 -3.49
C ILE A 173 14.66 -20.03 -4.27
N CYS A 174 14.10 -21.02 -3.59
CA CYS A 174 13.22 -22.04 -4.16
C CYS A 174 11.82 -21.91 -3.55
N PHE A 175 10.80 -21.81 -4.40
CA PHE A 175 9.39 -21.83 -4.02
C PHE A 175 8.65 -22.92 -4.79
N GLU A 176 7.70 -23.63 -4.16
CA GLU A 176 6.84 -24.63 -4.81
C GLU A 176 7.57 -25.65 -5.71
N SER A 177 8.83 -25.94 -5.41
CA SER A 177 9.75 -26.75 -6.23
C SER A 177 10.17 -28.03 -5.51
N SER A 178 10.89 -28.93 -6.19
CA SER A 178 11.37 -30.18 -5.59
C SER A 178 12.18 -29.92 -4.30
N PRO A 179 11.98 -30.71 -3.23
CA PRO A 179 12.77 -30.59 -1.99
C PRO A 179 14.27 -30.87 -2.18
N ASP A 180 14.67 -31.47 -3.31
CA ASP A 180 16.07 -31.62 -3.72
C ASP A 180 16.77 -30.29 -4.08
N LEU A 181 16.00 -29.20 -4.25
CA LEU A 181 16.48 -27.85 -4.54
C LEU A 181 16.46 -27.00 -3.27
N GLY A 182 17.57 -27.01 -2.53
CA GLY A 182 17.70 -26.25 -1.28
C GLY A 182 17.93 -24.74 -1.49
N ASN A 183 17.39 -23.94 -0.58
CA ASN A 183 17.68 -22.51 -0.48
C ASN A 183 19.17 -22.28 -0.15
N LYS A 184 19.83 -21.35 -0.83
CA LYS A 184 21.23 -20.97 -0.62
C LYS A 184 21.31 -19.44 -0.55
N LEU A 185 21.90 -18.85 0.49
CA LEU A 185 22.04 -17.40 0.60
C LEU A 185 23.46 -17.05 1.09
N GLY A 186 24.06 -16.02 0.49
CA GLY A 186 25.46 -15.64 0.81
C GLY A 186 26.45 -16.80 0.67
N GLY A 187 26.25 -17.67 -0.33
CA GLY A 187 27.11 -18.81 -0.62
C GLY A 187 26.83 -20.07 0.22
N ARG A 188 25.85 -20.06 1.13
CA ARG A 188 25.58 -21.19 2.06
C ARG A 188 24.15 -21.70 1.97
N TYR A 189 23.98 -23.02 1.97
CA TYR A 189 22.65 -23.62 2.08
C TYR A 189 22.02 -23.30 3.44
N VAL A 190 20.70 -23.11 3.44
CA VAL A 190 19.89 -22.83 4.62
C VAL A 190 19.07 -24.09 4.91
N ASP A 191 19.40 -24.79 6.00
CA ASP A 191 18.68 -25.98 6.42
C ASP A 191 17.28 -25.60 6.93
N ASN A 192 16.23 -26.19 6.34
CA ASN A 192 14.85 -26.00 6.77
C ASN A 192 14.49 -26.84 8.03
N ASN A 193 15.44 -27.61 8.57
CA ASN A 193 15.19 -28.48 9.72
C ASN A 193 15.15 -27.69 11.03
N GLN A 194 13.97 -27.63 11.66
CA GLN A 194 13.81 -27.31 13.07
C GLN A 194 14.28 -28.49 13.95
N ASP A 195 15.58 -28.79 13.94
CA ASP A 195 16.15 -29.75 14.90
C ASP A 195 16.29 -29.06 16.27
N GLU A 196 15.32 -29.34 17.16
CA GLU A 196 15.44 -29.08 18.60
C GLU A 196 16.60 -29.90 19.19
N GLY A 197 17.79 -29.32 19.21
CA GLY A 197 18.85 -29.73 20.14
C GLY A 197 20.21 -29.98 19.53
N ASN A 198 21.06 -28.94 19.55
CA ASN A 198 22.40 -29.10 20.13
C ASN A 198 23.03 -27.77 20.56
N ILE A 199 23.49 -27.71 21.81
CA ILE A 199 23.90 -26.48 22.49
C ILE A 199 25.31 -26.00 22.09
N PHE A 200 26.10 -26.85 21.41
CA PHE A 200 27.56 -26.69 21.28
C PHE A 200 28.09 -25.94 20.04
N SER A 201 27.25 -25.50 19.09
CA SER A 201 27.71 -24.83 17.86
C SER A 201 27.85 -23.29 17.94
N LYS A 202 27.98 -22.70 19.14
CA LYS A 202 27.75 -21.26 19.39
C LYS A 202 28.79 -20.26 18.84
N ILE A 203 29.87 -20.69 18.17
CA ILE A 203 30.98 -19.79 17.78
C ILE A 203 30.90 -19.30 16.31
N SER A 204 29.99 -19.83 15.47
CA SER A 204 29.83 -19.40 14.05
C SER A 204 28.48 -18.73 13.72
N LYS A 205 27.64 -18.43 14.72
CA LYS A 205 26.18 -18.22 14.55
C LYS A 205 25.70 -16.88 14.00
N LYS A 206 26.57 -15.93 13.62
CA LYS A 206 26.08 -14.57 13.26
C LYS A 206 25.52 -14.46 11.84
N SER A 207 26.12 -15.14 10.86
CA SER A 207 25.58 -15.14 9.47
C SER A 207 24.45 -16.16 9.28
N SER A 208 24.51 -17.32 9.95
CA SER A 208 23.45 -18.34 9.86
C SER A 208 22.09 -17.80 10.29
N ASN A 209 22.05 -16.98 11.35
CA ASN A 209 20.81 -16.39 11.84
C ASN A 209 20.19 -15.40 10.83
N GLN A 210 21.00 -14.63 10.11
CA GLN A 210 20.51 -13.68 9.09
C GLN A 210 19.92 -14.41 7.88
N SER A 211 20.56 -15.49 7.42
CA SER A 211 20.03 -16.27 6.29
C SER A 211 18.72 -16.97 6.63
N VAL A 212 18.58 -17.50 7.85
CA VAL A 212 17.32 -18.05 8.36
C VAL A 212 16.24 -16.97 8.49
N GLU A 213 16.55 -15.80 9.05
CA GLU A 213 15.60 -14.67 9.18
C GLU A 213 15.12 -14.17 7.81
N VAL A 214 16.01 -14.12 6.80
CA VAL A 214 15.64 -13.76 5.42
C VAL A 214 14.77 -14.83 4.77
N VAL A 215 15.14 -16.12 4.84
CA VAL A 215 14.31 -17.23 4.30
C VAL A 215 12.93 -17.22 4.95
N GLN A 216 12.85 -17.12 6.28
CA GLN A 216 11.57 -17.03 6.97
C GLN A 216 10.74 -15.83 6.48
N THR A 217 11.34 -14.64 6.37
CA THR A 217 10.64 -13.42 5.90
C THR A 217 10.08 -13.57 4.48
N VAL A 218 10.84 -14.16 3.56
CA VAL A 218 10.39 -14.33 2.17
C VAL A 218 9.38 -15.48 2.03
N SER A 219 9.50 -16.55 2.81
CA SER A 219 8.49 -17.62 2.85
C SER A 219 7.17 -17.11 3.43
N GLU A 220 7.19 -16.39 4.55
CA GLU A 220 5.98 -15.79 5.15
C GLU A 220 5.27 -14.82 4.20
N ALA A 221 6.02 -14.10 3.36
CA ALA A 221 5.46 -13.24 2.32
C ALA A 221 4.90 -14.05 1.13
N TRP A 222 5.61 -15.09 0.68
CA TRP A 222 5.21 -15.95 -0.45
C TRP A 222 3.85 -16.64 -0.22
N GLU A 223 3.62 -17.15 0.99
CA GLU A 223 2.36 -17.80 1.41
C GLU A 223 1.14 -16.85 1.42
N ARG A 224 1.33 -15.55 1.18
CA ARG A 224 0.24 -14.57 1.02
C ARG A 224 -0.23 -14.41 -0.42
N HIS A 225 0.36 -15.15 -1.36
CA HIS A 225 -0.11 -15.35 -2.72
C HIS A 225 -0.57 -14.06 -3.42
N ASN A 226 0.32 -13.06 -3.48
CA ASN A 226 0.10 -11.79 -4.17
C ASN A 226 1.38 -11.32 -4.88
N SER A 227 1.23 -10.55 -5.97
CA SER A 227 2.34 -10.12 -6.81
C SER A 227 3.26 -9.08 -6.16
N ASP A 228 2.73 -8.28 -5.22
CA ASP A 228 3.55 -7.35 -4.46
C ASP A 228 4.49 -8.08 -3.51
N ASP A 229 4.06 -9.19 -2.91
CA ASP A 229 4.91 -10.03 -2.07
C ASP A 229 5.96 -10.81 -2.86
N ILE A 230 5.64 -11.34 -4.03
CA ILE A 230 6.64 -11.96 -4.92
C ILE A 230 7.77 -10.97 -5.23
N ARG A 231 7.40 -9.72 -5.58
CA ARG A 231 8.35 -8.63 -5.78
C ARG A 231 9.13 -8.29 -4.49
N PHE A 232 8.43 -8.21 -3.36
CA PHE A 232 9.04 -7.94 -2.05
C PHE A 232 10.09 -8.98 -1.66
N CYS A 233 9.85 -10.28 -1.89
CA CYS A 233 10.80 -11.35 -1.63
C CYS A 233 12.15 -11.11 -2.33
N LEU A 234 12.12 -10.71 -3.61
CA LEU A 234 13.32 -10.36 -4.36
C LEU A 234 14.02 -9.15 -3.76
N LEU A 235 13.27 -8.07 -3.46
CA LEU A 235 13.83 -6.85 -2.88
C LEU A 235 14.50 -7.10 -1.51
N VAL A 236 13.95 -8.00 -0.67
CA VAL A 236 14.55 -8.40 0.62
C VAL A 236 15.91 -9.07 0.40
N ILE A 237 16.01 -10.00 -0.55
CA ILE A 237 17.26 -10.70 -0.86
C ILE A 237 18.30 -9.70 -1.42
N ILE A 238 17.92 -8.81 -2.34
CA ILE A 238 18.78 -7.74 -2.86
C ILE A 238 19.32 -6.88 -1.71
N ASN A 239 18.43 -6.43 -0.80
CA ASN A 239 18.80 -5.60 0.33
C ASN A 239 19.72 -6.29 1.35
N ALA A 240 19.57 -7.61 1.51
CA ALA A 240 20.33 -8.38 2.48
C ALA A 240 21.72 -8.82 1.98
N TYR A 241 21.88 -9.05 0.67
CA TYR A 241 23.09 -9.68 0.11
C TYR A 241 23.77 -8.92 -1.03
N ILE A 242 23.08 -8.01 -1.74
CA ILE A 242 23.60 -7.36 -2.96
C ILE A 242 23.86 -5.87 -2.72
N LYS A 243 22.80 -5.06 -2.57
CA LYS A 243 22.91 -3.61 -2.31
C LYS A 243 21.69 -3.09 -1.53
N PRO A 244 21.83 -2.06 -0.67
CA PRO A 244 20.70 -1.50 0.08
C PRO A 244 19.57 -1.01 -0.84
N VAL A 245 18.34 -1.44 -0.57
CA VAL A 245 17.17 -1.06 -1.37
C VAL A 245 16.43 0.09 -0.68
N PRO A 246 16.32 1.29 -1.29
CA PRO A 246 15.77 2.47 -0.62
C PRO A 246 14.35 2.29 -0.03
N ILE A 247 13.46 1.56 -0.71
CA ILE A 247 12.09 1.31 -0.22
C ILE A 247 12.04 0.36 0.99
N LEU A 248 13.12 -0.38 1.26
CA LEU A 248 13.25 -1.31 2.39
C LEU A 248 14.03 -0.72 3.58
N LYS A 249 14.41 0.56 3.55
CA LYS A 249 15.01 1.26 4.69
C LYS A 249 14.18 1.19 5.99
N ASN A 250 12.90 0.85 5.87
CA ASN A 250 11.95 0.75 6.97
C ASN A 250 12.15 -0.44 7.92
N LEU A 251 13.17 -1.30 7.75
CA LEU A 251 13.48 -2.46 8.61
C LEU A 251 13.93 -2.08 10.05
N ARG A 252 13.04 -1.34 10.75
CA ARG A 252 13.12 -0.67 12.06
C ARG A 252 14.40 0.12 12.33
N ALA A 253 14.21 1.41 12.61
CA ALA A 253 15.20 2.26 13.28
C ALA A 253 15.44 1.79 14.73
N LYS A 254 16.13 0.65 14.89
CA LYS A 254 16.54 0.04 16.16
C LYS A 254 17.71 0.84 16.76
N GLY A 255 17.41 2.00 17.33
CA GLY A 255 18.41 2.92 17.89
C GLY A 255 17.98 3.57 19.21
N PHE A 256 18.95 3.82 20.10
CA PHE A 256 18.72 4.62 21.31
C PHE A 256 18.30 6.07 20.98
N SER A 257 18.73 6.61 19.83
CA SER A 257 18.29 7.90 19.28
C SER A 257 16.78 7.96 19.07
N THR A 258 16.21 6.95 18.40
CA THR A 258 14.77 6.78 18.16
C THR A 258 13.96 6.85 19.44
N VAL A 259 14.32 6.02 20.43
CA VAL A 259 13.62 5.93 21.71
C VAL A 259 13.74 7.24 22.50
N ASN A 260 14.93 7.84 22.51
CA ASN A 260 15.16 9.13 23.16
C ASN A 260 14.33 10.26 22.52
N CYS A 261 14.20 10.29 21.18
CA CYS A 261 13.33 11.25 20.49
C CYS A 261 11.86 11.06 20.89
N MET A 262 11.37 9.82 20.89
CA MET A 262 9.98 9.50 21.27
C MET A 262 9.68 9.93 22.72
N VAL A 263 10.51 9.51 23.69
CA VAL A 263 10.29 9.81 25.10
C VAL A 263 10.40 11.31 25.38
N LYS A 264 11.38 12.01 24.78
CA LYS A 264 11.60 13.44 25.00
C LYS A 264 10.50 14.32 24.43
N ASN A 265 9.98 14.01 23.24
CA ASN A 265 9.06 14.89 22.52
C ASN A 265 7.59 14.46 22.58
N CYS A 266 7.32 13.18 22.89
CA CYS A 266 5.98 12.57 22.83
C CYS A 266 5.58 11.79 24.09
N GLY A 267 6.26 12.02 25.22
CA GLY A 267 6.07 11.28 26.47
C GLY A 267 4.62 11.21 26.96
N THR A 268 3.83 12.28 26.78
CA THR A 268 2.40 12.29 27.13
C THR A 268 1.59 11.38 26.20
N GLN A 269 1.73 11.51 24.89
CA GLN A 269 0.99 10.65 23.93
C GLN A 269 1.40 9.17 24.03
N ILE A 270 2.65 8.89 24.41
CA ILE A 270 3.10 7.53 24.75
C ILE A 270 2.33 7.01 25.97
N LEU A 271 2.24 7.79 27.05
CA LEU A 271 1.50 7.39 28.26
C LEU A 271 0.01 7.20 27.97
N ASP A 272 -0.63 8.14 27.27
CA ASP A 272 -2.05 8.08 26.91
C ASP A 272 -2.37 6.86 26.03
N CYS A 273 -1.46 6.51 25.09
CA CYS A 273 -1.55 5.29 24.30
C CYS A 273 -1.33 4.01 25.14
N LEU A 274 -0.40 4.02 26.08
CA LEU A 274 -0.17 2.87 26.97
C LEU A 274 -1.32 2.64 27.97
N LEU A 275 -2.08 3.68 28.30
CA LEU A 275 -3.29 3.56 29.11
C LEU A 275 -4.50 3.10 28.28
N ASP A 276 -4.59 3.48 27.01
CA ASP A 276 -5.64 3.02 26.09
C ASP A 276 -5.49 1.52 25.73
N PRO A 277 -6.49 0.66 26.00
CA PRO A 277 -6.44 -0.75 25.61
C PRO A 277 -6.27 -0.98 24.10
N ASN A 278 -6.90 -0.15 23.26
CA ASN A 278 -6.83 -0.31 21.81
C ASN A 278 -5.46 0.11 21.26
N CYS A 279 -4.93 1.26 21.66
CA CYS A 279 -3.59 1.69 21.26
C CYS A 279 -2.51 0.69 21.72
N ARG A 280 -2.60 0.11 22.93
CA ARG A 280 -1.72 -0.99 23.34
C ARG A 280 -1.82 -2.21 22.41
N LYS A 281 -3.03 -2.66 22.06
CA LYS A 281 -3.21 -3.76 21.10
C LYS A 281 -2.62 -3.42 19.73
N ALA A 282 -2.81 -2.20 19.24
CA ALA A 282 -2.23 -1.70 18.00
C ALA A 282 -0.69 -1.81 18.04
N LEU A 283 -0.05 -1.25 19.07
CA LEU A 283 1.41 -1.32 19.22
C LEU A 283 1.92 -2.76 19.36
N GLN A 284 1.21 -3.64 20.08
CA GLN A 284 1.58 -5.05 20.20
C GLN A 284 1.44 -5.81 18.87
N CYS A 285 0.43 -5.47 18.07
CA CYS A 285 0.19 -6.03 16.74
C CYS A 285 1.27 -5.56 15.75
N LEU A 286 1.49 -4.25 15.65
CA LEU A 286 2.54 -3.64 14.80
C LEU A 286 3.94 -4.15 15.13
N ASN A 287 4.24 -4.42 16.40
CA ASN A 287 5.52 -4.99 16.81
C ASN A 287 5.75 -6.43 16.33
N LYS A 288 4.68 -7.17 15.95
CA LYS A 288 4.76 -8.50 15.34
C LYS A 288 4.81 -8.45 13.80
N CYS A 289 4.27 -7.40 13.18
CA CYS A 289 4.37 -7.23 11.73
C CYS A 289 5.82 -7.05 11.28
N SER A 290 6.15 -7.58 10.10
CA SER A 290 7.33 -7.14 9.36
C SER A 290 7.20 -5.63 9.09
N PRO A 291 8.25 -4.81 9.24
CA PRO A 291 8.14 -3.35 9.14
C PRO A 291 7.77 -2.82 7.75
N VAL A 292 7.93 -3.69 6.74
CA VAL A 292 7.74 -3.46 5.31
C VAL A 292 6.45 -4.13 4.79
N ASP A 293 5.78 -4.91 5.64
CA ASP A 293 4.49 -5.54 5.37
C ASP A 293 3.35 -4.53 5.57
N GLN A 294 2.93 -3.88 4.48
CA GLN A 294 1.86 -2.87 4.52
C GLN A 294 0.51 -3.47 4.94
N VAL A 295 0.22 -4.73 4.57
CA VAL A 295 -1.05 -5.42 4.85
C VAL A 295 -1.22 -5.66 6.35
N CYS A 296 -0.21 -6.24 7.01
CA CYS A 296 -0.23 -6.47 8.46
C CYS A 296 -0.30 -5.13 9.21
N ASN A 297 0.55 -4.16 8.85
CA ASN A 297 0.59 -2.88 9.54
C ASN A 297 -0.75 -2.13 9.44
N TYR A 298 -1.33 -2.00 8.24
CA TYR A 298 -2.60 -1.31 8.07
C TYR A 298 -3.77 -2.09 8.71
N ARG A 299 -3.78 -3.43 8.66
CA ARG A 299 -4.79 -4.25 9.34
C ARG A 299 -4.74 -4.12 10.87
N CYS A 300 -3.55 -4.03 11.47
CA CYS A 300 -3.39 -3.71 12.89
C CYS A 300 -4.01 -2.35 13.23
N ILE A 301 -3.68 -1.32 12.46
CA ILE A 301 -4.19 0.06 12.68
C ILE A 301 -5.72 0.08 12.51
N ALA A 302 -6.25 -0.42 11.40
CA ALA A 302 -7.68 -0.41 11.09
C ALA A 302 -8.52 -1.27 12.07
N SER A 303 -7.93 -2.26 12.73
CA SER A 303 -8.56 -3.04 13.80
C SER A 303 -8.64 -2.27 15.13
N TYR A 304 -7.65 -1.41 15.42
CA TYR A 304 -7.40 -0.84 16.75
C TYR A 304 -7.36 0.69 16.79
N GLU A 305 -7.75 1.36 15.70
CA GLU A 305 -7.85 2.80 15.59
C GLU A 305 -8.58 3.43 16.79
N SER A 306 -7.88 4.35 17.46
CA SER A 306 -8.37 5.15 18.57
C SER A 306 -7.75 6.56 18.51
N PRO A 307 -8.37 7.58 19.13
CA PRO A 307 -7.80 8.93 19.18
C PRO A 307 -6.40 8.99 19.81
N ASN A 308 -6.09 8.08 20.74
CA ASN A 308 -4.77 8.01 21.38
C ASN A 308 -3.72 7.39 20.44
N LEU A 309 -4.11 6.42 19.59
CA LEU A 309 -3.24 5.89 18.53
C LEU A 309 -2.94 6.94 17.46
N GLU A 310 -3.95 7.71 17.06
CA GLU A 310 -3.77 8.86 16.16
C GLU A 310 -2.83 9.91 16.78
N ALA A 311 -3.08 10.32 18.03
CA ALA A 311 -2.25 11.33 18.70
C ALA A 311 -0.79 10.88 18.90
N PHE A 312 -0.57 9.60 19.26
CA PHE A 312 0.74 8.97 19.33
C PHE A 312 1.47 9.01 17.98
N SER A 313 0.83 8.50 16.93
CA SER A 313 1.40 8.41 15.59
C SER A 313 1.69 9.80 15.00
N LEU A 314 0.78 10.74 15.21
CA LEU A 314 0.94 12.15 14.85
C LEU A 314 2.13 12.79 15.56
N CYS A 315 2.38 12.49 16.83
CA CYS A 315 3.53 13.04 17.53
C CYS A 315 4.85 12.42 17.06
N VAL A 316 4.91 11.08 17.02
CA VAL A 316 6.14 10.32 16.77
C VAL A 316 6.59 10.40 15.31
N LEU A 317 5.67 10.20 14.37
CA LEU A 317 5.97 10.15 12.93
C LEU A 317 5.86 11.54 12.32
N GLN A 318 4.71 12.19 12.45
CA GLN A 318 4.42 13.41 11.68
C GLN A 318 4.99 14.71 12.31
N LYS A 319 4.91 14.81 13.64
CA LYS A 319 5.43 15.83 14.56
C LYS A 319 6.96 15.98 14.49
N ASN A 320 7.61 14.90 14.88
CA ASN A 320 9.03 14.87 15.22
C ASN A 320 9.86 13.98 14.29
N ASN A 321 9.22 13.17 13.44
CA ASN A 321 9.84 12.13 12.61
C ASN A 321 10.94 11.35 13.35
N CYS A 322 10.61 10.81 14.52
CA CYS A 322 11.59 10.11 15.37
C CYS A 322 12.13 8.81 14.75
N LEU A 323 11.58 8.34 13.63
CA LEU A 323 12.09 7.22 12.84
C LEU A 323 13.00 7.66 11.68
N GLU A 324 13.12 8.98 11.44
CA GLU A 324 13.89 9.60 10.35
C GLU A 324 13.53 9.07 8.94
N LEU A 325 12.25 8.74 8.73
CA LEU A 325 11.74 8.18 7.48
C LEU A 325 11.31 9.28 6.51
N ASP A 326 11.62 9.09 5.22
CA ASP A 326 11.01 9.84 4.13
C ASP A 326 10.83 8.91 2.91
N ALA A 327 9.57 8.75 2.51
CA ALA A 327 9.19 8.07 1.28
C ALA A 327 8.63 9.06 0.25
N LYS A 328 8.80 8.73 -1.03
CA LYS A 328 8.32 9.53 -2.16
C LYS A 328 7.16 8.82 -2.84
N ILE A 329 6.21 9.57 -3.39
CA ILE A 329 5.19 9.00 -4.27
C ILE A 329 5.93 8.37 -5.47
N PRO A 330 5.69 7.09 -5.81
CA PRO A 330 6.28 6.48 -6.99
C PRO A 330 5.90 7.22 -8.26
N ASP A 331 6.87 7.41 -9.15
CA ASP A 331 6.72 7.97 -10.49
C ASP A 331 6.52 6.87 -11.55
N LYS A 332 6.72 5.60 -11.17
CA LYS A 332 6.53 4.41 -12.02
C LYS A 332 5.50 3.43 -11.40
N PRO A 333 4.64 2.80 -12.22
CA PRO A 333 4.49 3.02 -13.66
C PRO A 333 3.83 4.38 -13.94
N TYR A 334 4.25 5.06 -15.02
CA TYR A 334 3.54 6.23 -15.50
C TYR A 334 2.27 5.79 -16.23
N VAL A 335 1.11 6.14 -15.65
CA VAL A 335 -0.21 5.80 -16.20
C VAL A 335 -0.84 7.08 -16.77
N PRO A 336 -1.10 7.17 -18.09
CA PRO A 336 -1.73 8.34 -18.68
C PRO A 336 -3.24 8.38 -18.37
N PRO A 337 -3.85 9.57 -18.22
CA PRO A 337 -5.30 9.70 -18.09
C PRO A 337 -6.02 9.39 -19.42
N MET A 338 -7.28 8.96 -19.32
CA MET A 338 -8.17 8.99 -20.49
C MET A 338 -8.28 10.40 -21.06
N VAL A 339 -8.21 10.53 -22.38
CA VAL A 339 -8.17 11.83 -23.07
C VAL A 339 -9.52 12.30 -23.60
N LYS A 340 -10.51 11.41 -23.71
CA LYS A 340 -11.85 11.72 -24.23
C LYS A 340 -12.96 11.04 -23.42
N PHE A 341 -14.11 11.69 -23.34
CA PHE A 341 -15.34 11.17 -22.76
C PHE A 341 -16.54 11.67 -23.57
N ARG A 342 -17.49 10.79 -23.93
CA ARG A 342 -18.63 11.10 -24.81
C ARG A 342 -18.20 11.77 -26.12
N GLY A 343 -17.11 11.26 -26.72
CA GLY A 343 -16.50 11.75 -27.97
C GLY A 343 -15.75 13.10 -27.87
N MET A 344 -15.86 13.83 -26.77
CA MET A 344 -15.22 15.13 -26.56
C MET A 344 -13.93 15.01 -25.75
N ASP A 345 -13.01 15.95 -25.93
CA ASP A 345 -11.77 16.03 -25.14
C ASP A 345 -12.08 16.24 -23.65
N LEU A 346 -11.37 15.51 -22.79
CA LEU A 346 -11.62 15.52 -21.36
C LEU A 346 -11.25 16.88 -20.76
N ARG A 347 -12.18 17.49 -20.02
CA ARG A 347 -11.99 18.73 -19.26
C ARG A 347 -12.01 18.43 -17.77
N HIS A 348 -11.41 19.29 -16.94
CA HIS A 348 -11.35 19.07 -15.49
C HIS A 348 -12.73 18.95 -14.83
N GLU A 349 -13.72 19.72 -15.29
CA GLU A 349 -15.10 19.66 -14.82
C GLU A 349 -15.73 18.29 -15.10
N VAL A 350 -15.51 17.77 -16.31
CA VAL A 350 -15.98 16.44 -16.75
C VAL A 350 -15.26 15.32 -15.99
N ALA A 351 -13.94 15.45 -15.78
CA ALA A 351 -13.17 14.49 -15.00
C ALA A 351 -13.61 14.43 -13.52
N GLU A 352 -13.88 15.57 -12.90
CA GLU A 352 -14.49 15.61 -11.57
C GLU A 352 -15.89 14.99 -11.57
N ASP A 353 -16.71 15.20 -12.61
CA ASP A 353 -18.05 14.60 -12.71
C ASP A 353 -18.00 13.08 -12.92
N ILE A 354 -17.00 12.53 -13.63
CA ILE A 354 -16.76 11.08 -13.71
C ILE A 354 -16.45 10.51 -12.31
N PHE A 355 -15.67 11.22 -11.49
CA PHE A 355 -15.47 10.82 -10.10
C PHE A 355 -16.76 10.92 -9.28
N VAL A 356 -17.55 12.00 -9.40
CA VAL A 356 -18.88 12.12 -8.75
C VAL A 356 -19.79 10.95 -9.13
N GLY A 357 -19.67 10.43 -10.36
CA GLY A 357 -20.29 9.19 -10.79
C GLY A 357 -21.80 9.24 -10.62
N TRP A 358 -22.33 8.34 -9.81
CA TRP A 358 -23.76 8.15 -9.56
C TRP A 358 -24.29 8.87 -8.32
N LEU A 359 -23.46 9.67 -7.63
CA LEU A 359 -23.88 10.36 -6.41
C LEU A 359 -24.90 11.46 -6.73
N GLY A 360 -26.14 11.26 -6.30
CA GLY A 360 -27.29 12.09 -6.64
C GLY A 360 -28.50 11.23 -6.95
N ASP A 361 -28.33 10.32 -7.92
CA ASP A 361 -29.29 9.27 -8.25
C ASP A 361 -29.15 8.10 -7.25
N LEU A 362 -27.91 7.83 -6.82
CA LEU A 362 -27.56 6.91 -5.73
C LEU A 362 -26.99 7.68 -4.52
N ASN A 363 -26.95 7.00 -3.36
CA ASN A 363 -26.37 7.51 -2.11
C ASN A 363 -24.82 7.50 -2.09
N TRP A 364 -24.18 7.08 -3.18
CA TRP A 364 -22.73 6.96 -3.35
C TRP A 364 -22.33 7.29 -4.79
N SER A 365 -21.06 7.66 -5.00
CA SER A 365 -20.52 7.89 -6.35
C SER A 365 -20.30 6.57 -7.08
N TRP A 366 -19.65 5.63 -6.37
CA TRP A 366 -19.23 4.35 -6.89
C TRP A 366 -19.14 3.31 -5.76
N ARG A 367 -19.30 2.02 -6.10
CA ARG A 367 -18.88 0.90 -5.26
C ARG A 367 -17.61 0.28 -5.84
N VAL A 368 -16.67 -0.11 -4.98
CA VAL A 368 -15.47 -0.82 -5.44
C VAL A 368 -15.84 -2.26 -5.76
N VAL A 369 -15.50 -2.70 -6.96
CA VAL A 369 -15.67 -4.07 -7.47
C VAL A 369 -14.46 -4.89 -7.07
N ALA A 370 -13.28 -4.35 -7.34
CA ALA A 370 -12.00 -4.97 -7.03
C ALA A 370 -10.89 -3.90 -6.99
N GLY A 371 -9.78 -4.18 -6.34
CA GLY A 371 -8.57 -3.37 -6.48
C GLY A 371 -7.28 -4.16 -6.33
N GLN A 372 -6.16 -3.56 -6.73
CA GLN A 372 -4.88 -4.27 -6.87
C GLN A 372 -4.12 -4.40 -5.54
N ASN A 373 -4.21 -3.42 -4.65
CA ASN A 373 -3.36 -3.37 -3.47
C ASN A 373 -4.03 -4.09 -2.27
N PRO A 374 -3.49 -5.22 -1.78
CA PRO A 374 -4.13 -5.99 -0.71
C PRO A 374 -4.17 -5.24 0.64
N ALA A 375 -3.35 -4.21 0.85
CA ALA A 375 -3.36 -3.44 2.10
C ALA A 375 -4.51 -2.42 2.16
N TYR A 376 -4.90 -1.86 1.01
CA TYR A 376 -5.82 -0.72 0.94
C TYR A 376 -7.14 -1.03 0.21
N ASP A 377 -7.12 -1.96 -0.75
CA ASP A 377 -8.26 -2.26 -1.62
C ASP A 377 -9.01 -3.55 -1.23
N GLN A 378 -8.50 -4.36 -0.30
CA GLN A 378 -9.09 -5.65 0.10
C GLN A 378 -9.98 -5.55 1.35
N PHE A 379 -10.96 -4.64 1.32
CA PHE A 379 -11.97 -4.50 2.37
C PHE A 379 -13.37 -4.89 1.87
N PRO A 380 -14.21 -5.54 2.68
CA PRO A 380 -15.63 -5.72 2.36
C PRO A 380 -16.37 -4.38 2.30
N CYS A 381 -17.44 -4.34 1.52
CA CYS A 381 -18.43 -3.27 1.48
C CYS A 381 -17.85 -1.87 1.28
N GLN A 382 -17.19 -1.64 0.15
CA GLN A 382 -16.51 -0.40 -0.17
C GLN A 382 -17.36 0.54 -1.04
N TYR A 383 -17.60 1.72 -0.52
CA TYR A 383 -18.27 2.85 -1.18
C TYR A 383 -17.30 4.01 -1.33
N GLN A 384 -17.43 4.75 -2.42
CA GLN A 384 -16.70 5.97 -2.69
C GLN A 384 -17.67 7.14 -2.77
N LEU A 385 -17.37 8.23 -2.07
CA LEU A 385 -18.11 9.49 -2.15
C LEU A 385 -17.19 10.56 -2.72
N PHE A 386 -17.51 11.08 -3.91
CA PHE A 386 -16.85 12.23 -4.51
C PHE A 386 -17.84 13.38 -4.64
N TYR A 387 -17.49 14.54 -4.09
CA TYR A 387 -18.42 15.69 -4.08
C TYR A 387 -17.71 17.03 -3.99
N ARG A 388 -18.36 18.08 -4.48
CA ARG A 388 -17.88 19.47 -4.37
C ARG A 388 -18.35 20.09 -3.07
N GLY A 389 -17.43 20.67 -2.31
CA GLY A 389 -17.74 21.33 -1.04
C GLY A 389 -18.34 22.73 -1.21
N LYS A 390 -18.78 23.34 -0.10
CA LYS A 390 -19.35 24.71 -0.07
C LYS A 390 -18.42 25.78 -0.68
N ALA A 391 -17.11 25.65 -0.48
CA ALA A 391 -16.12 26.63 -0.95
C ALA A 391 -15.81 26.45 -2.44
N LYS A 392 -15.64 27.56 -3.17
CA LYS A 392 -15.31 27.54 -4.61
C LYS A 392 -14.01 26.75 -4.86
N GLY A 393 -14.06 25.76 -5.75
CA GLY A 393 -12.92 24.89 -6.07
C GLY A 393 -12.59 23.85 -4.99
N SER A 394 -13.49 23.62 -4.02
CA SER A 394 -13.36 22.53 -3.05
C SER A 394 -13.91 21.24 -3.63
N PHE A 395 -13.07 20.20 -3.74
CA PHE A 395 -13.47 18.84 -4.10
C PHE A 395 -12.97 17.86 -3.03
N TRP A 396 -13.80 16.89 -2.69
CA TRP A 396 -13.58 15.94 -1.59
C TRP A 396 -13.79 14.52 -2.07
N TYR A 397 -13.00 13.61 -1.51
CA TYR A 397 -13.16 12.17 -1.63
C TYR A 397 -13.28 11.57 -0.23
N GLU A 398 -14.29 10.73 -0.03
CA GLU A 398 -14.47 9.98 1.20
C GLU A 398 -14.74 8.50 0.88
N PRO A 399 -13.74 7.60 1.02
CA PRO A 399 -13.99 6.17 1.01
C PRO A 399 -14.67 5.78 2.33
N VAL A 400 -15.67 4.91 2.23
CA VAL A 400 -16.43 4.32 3.32
C VAL A 400 -16.40 2.81 3.16
N PHE A 401 -15.80 2.09 4.10
CA PHE A 401 -15.51 0.66 3.95
C PHE A 401 -15.67 -0.09 5.28
N GLN A 402 -15.97 -1.39 5.22
CA GLN A 402 -15.97 -2.23 6.42
C GLN A 402 -14.61 -2.88 6.65
N VAL A 403 -14.23 -3.00 7.91
CA VAL A 403 -13.04 -3.73 8.34
C VAL A 403 -13.48 -4.87 9.23
N LYS A 404 -13.07 -6.09 8.88
CA LYS A 404 -13.10 -7.23 9.80
C LYS A 404 -11.88 -7.15 10.71
N THR A 405 -12.09 -6.73 11.97
CA THR A 405 -11.00 -6.57 12.94
C THR A 405 -10.33 -7.92 13.24
N LEU A 406 -9.17 -7.88 13.89
CA LEU A 406 -8.47 -9.10 14.32
C LEU A 406 -9.26 -9.91 15.36
N GLU A 407 -10.18 -9.30 16.11
CA GLU A 407 -11.19 -9.97 16.93
C GLU A 407 -12.40 -10.52 16.14
N GLY A 408 -12.46 -10.30 14.82
CA GLY A 408 -13.55 -10.77 13.96
C GLY A 408 -14.78 -9.85 13.89
N ASN A 409 -14.78 -8.71 14.59
CA ASN A 409 -15.87 -7.74 14.54
C ASN A 409 -15.89 -7.00 13.20
N MET A 410 -17.08 -6.62 12.72
CA MET A 410 -17.25 -5.78 11.54
C MET A 410 -17.41 -4.32 11.98
N VAL A 411 -16.52 -3.42 11.54
CA VAL A 411 -16.56 -1.99 11.86
C VAL A 411 -16.49 -1.13 10.61
N TRP A 412 -17.29 -0.08 10.55
CA TRP A 412 -17.23 0.90 9.46
C TRP A 412 -16.07 1.88 9.68
N ARG A 413 -15.30 2.13 8.62
CA ARG A 413 -14.27 3.17 8.53
C ARG A 413 -14.65 4.16 7.44
N ARG A 414 -14.32 5.43 7.68
CA ARG A 414 -14.55 6.55 6.76
C ARG A 414 -13.35 7.48 6.83
N ARG A 415 -12.80 7.85 5.68
CA ARG A 415 -11.67 8.79 5.57
C ARG A 415 -12.08 10.03 4.80
N LYS A 416 -11.35 11.13 4.95
CA LYS A 416 -11.67 12.39 4.27
C LYS A 416 -10.46 13.01 3.58
N TYR A 417 -10.37 12.76 2.29
CA TYR A 417 -9.32 13.28 1.42
C TYR A 417 -9.74 14.61 0.82
N ARG A 418 -8.84 15.59 0.89
CA ARG A 418 -8.95 16.79 0.06
C ARG A 418 -8.41 16.46 -1.33
N VAL A 419 -9.22 16.72 -2.36
CA VAL A 419 -8.82 16.52 -3.76
C VAL A 419 -8.49 17.86 -4.41
N LYS A 420 -7.46 17.87 -5.25
CA LYS A 420 -7.10 18.98 -6.15
C LYS A 420 -6.89 18.45 -7.56
N ARG A 421 -7.30 19.22 -8.56
CA ARG A 421 -6.96 18.95 -9.97
C ARG A 421 -5.44 18.87 -10.16
N GLY A 422 -4.97 17.92 -10.95
CA GLY A 422 -3.63 17.88 -11.51
C GLY A 422 -3.49 18.86 -12.67
N LYS A 423 -2.34 18.84 -13.36
CA LYS A 423 -2.08 19.72 -14.51
C LYS A 423 -2.84 19.29 -15.77
N VAL A 424 -3.13 17.99 -15.90
CA VAL A 424 -3.82 17.40 -17.06
C VAL A 424 -5.22 16.97 -16.61
N PRO A 425 -6.29 17.20 -17.38
CA PRO A 425 -7.60 16.61 -17.13
C PRO A 425 -7.50 15.08 -16.91
N GLY A 426 -8.33 14.54 -16.01
CA GLY A 426 -8.23 13.14 -15.58
C GLY A 426 -7.14 12.85 -14.54
N THR A 427 -6.24 13.80 -14.22
CA THR A 427 -5.23 13.66 -13.16
C THR A 427 -5.53 14.53 -11.94
N PHE A 428 -5.17 14.05 -10.74
CA PHE A 428 -5.56 14.64 -9.47
C PHE A 428 -4.53 14.39 -8.35
N ASN A 429 -4.49 15.29 -7.37
CA ASN A 429 -3.68 15.17 -6.15
C ASN A 429 -4.61 15.06 -4.95
N PHE A 430 -4.46 13.99 -4.19
CA PHE A 430 -5.25 13.66 -3.00
C PHE A 430 -4.35 13.84 -1.77
N SER A 431 -4.93 14.28 -0.65
CA SER A 431 -4.20 14.47 0.60
C SER A 431 -5.12 14.23 1.79
N VAL A 432 -4.66 13.44 2.75
CA VAL A 432 -5.38 13.06 3.98
C VAL A 432 -4.42 13.08 5.16
N LEU A 433 -4.94 13.39 6.34
CA LEU A 433 -4.33 12.99 7.61
C LEU A 433 -5.12 11.78 8.08
N ASP A 434 -4.53 10.59 8.05
CA ASP A 434 -5.18 9.37 8.51
C ASP A 434 -4.34 8.70 9.60
N ASN A 435 -4.98 8.29 10.70
CA ASN A 435 -4.33 7.69 11.87
C ASN A 435 -3.06 8.45 12.34
N GLY A 436 -3.07 9.78 12.20
CA GLY A 436 -1.95 10.66 12.58
C GLY A 436 -0.83 10.80 11.55
N VAL A 437 -0.92 10.15 10.39
CA VAL A 437 0.08 10.22 9.31
C VAL A 437 -0.51 10.94 8.09
N VAL A 438 0.22 11.90 7.53
CA VAL A 438 -0.20 12.51 6.27
C VAL A 438 0.18 11.59 5.11
N SER A 439 -0.82 11.13 4.37
CA SER A 439 -0.61 10.55 3.03
C SER A 439 -0.93 11.56 1.94
N ASN A 440 -0.15 11.51 0.87
CA ASN A 440 -0.41 12.24 -0.36
C ASN A 440 -0.35 11.26 -1.53
N GLU A 441 -1.28 11.41 -2.46
CA GLU A 441 -1.46 10.47 -3.56
C GLU A 441 -1.73 11.22 -4.87
N PHE A 442 -1.28 10.62 -5.96
CA PHE A 442 -1.58 11.06 -7.32
C PHE A 442 -2.52 10.05 -7.96
N TRP A 443 -3.70 10.50 -8.38
CA TRP A 443 -4.76 9.68 -8.94
C TRP A 443 -4.98 10.02 -10.41
N THR A 444 -5.28 9.01 -11.21
CA THR A 444 -5.52 9.09 -12.65
C THR A 444 -6.79 8.32 -13.01
N ILE A 445 -7.70 8.96 -13.73
CA ILE A 445 -8.83 8.28 -14.38
C ILE A 445 -8.29 7.59 -15.63
N VAL A 446 -8.21 6.27 -15.58
CA VAL A 446 -7.59 5.44 -16.63
C VAL A 446 -8.56 5.23 -17.77
N ASP A 447 -9.80 4.84 -17.44
CA ASP A 447 -10.90 4.69 -18.38
C ASP A 447 -12.25 4.70 -17.66
N ALA A 448 -13.30 5.11 -18.37
CA ALA A 448 -14.71 5.04 -17.97
C ALA A 448 -15.60 5.04 -19.23
N PRO A 449 -16.60 4.14 -19.38
CA PRO A 449 -17.56 4.22 -20.47
C PRO A 449 -18.48 5.43 -20.39
N ASP A 450 -19.01 5.83 -21.54
CA ASP A 450 -19.89 6.99 -21.69
C ASP A 450 -21.18 6.88 -20.85
N ASP A 451 -21.62 5.66 -20.53
CA ASP A 451 -22.78 5.35 -19.69
C ASP A 451 -22.44 5.22 -18.19
N LEU A 452 -21.16 5.36 -17.81
CA LEU A 452 -20.66 5.21 -16.44
C LEU A 452 -21.00 3.85 -15.80
N SER A 453 -21.12 2.79 -16.61
CA SER A 453 -21.32 1.40 -16.13
C SER A 453 -20.14 0.86 -15.30
N TRP A 454 -18.93 1.39 -15.51
CA TRP A 454 -17.77 1.16 -14.65
C TRP A 454 -16.77 2.32 -14.77
N ALA A 455 -15.75 2.35 -13.92
CA ALA A 455 -14.56 3.16 -14.11
C ALA A 455 -13.33 2.47 -13.51
N LEU A 456 -12.15 2.75 -14.05
CA LEU A 456 -10.86 2.30 -13.50
C LEU A 456 -10.04 3.53 -13.09
N PHE A 457 -9.66 3.59 -11.81
CA PHE A 457 -8.83 4.66 -11.27
C PHE A 457 -7.50 4.09 -10.79
N HIS A 458 -6.38 4.59 -11.31
CA HIS A 458 -5.03 4.25 -10.86
C HIS A 458 -4.55 5.29 -9.85
N TYR A 459 -3.82 4.83 -8.82
CA TYR A 459 -3.24 5.69 -7.80
C TYR A 459 -1.78 5.33 -7.49
N SER A 460 -1.02 6.34 -7.11
CA SER A 460 0.33 6.20 -6.55
C SER A 460 0.44 7.10 -5.34
N GLY A 461 0.84 6.56 -4.19
CA GLY A 461 0.77 7.25 -2.90
C GLY A 461 2.02 7.08 -2.05
N ALA A 462 2.16 7.96 -1.07
CA ALA A 462 3.17 7.84 -0.03
C ALA A 462 2.74 8.44 1.31
N ALA A 463 2.74 7.59 2.33
CA ALA A 463 2.70 7.98 3.73
C ALA A 463 4.13 8.33 4.17
N ARG A 464 4.61 9.50 3.72
CA ARG A 464 6.04 9.88 3.68
C ARG A 464 6.82 9.60 4.97
N VAL A 465 6.29 10.08 6.10
CA VAL A 465 6.91 9.97 7.44
C VAL A 465 6.74 8.59 8.10
N ALA A 466 5.91 7.72 7.51
CA ALA A 466 5.88 6.30 7.85
C ALA A 466 6.81 5.47 6.93
N GLY A 467 7.51 6.12 6.00
CA GLY A 467 8.42 5.48 5.05
C GLY A 467 7.73 4.63 3.98
N GLN A 468 6.40 4.64 3.89
CA GLN A 468 5.66 3.76 2.98
C GLN A 468 5.30 4.47 1.68
N SER A 469 5.62 3.83 0.56
CA SER A 469 5.17 4.15 -0.79
C SER A 469 4.33 2.99 -1.33
N TYR A 470 3.32 3.31 -2.13
CA TYR A 470 2.41 2.32 -2.69
C TYR A 470 1.85 2.75 -4.04
N THR A 471 1.36 1.76 -4.79
CA THR A 471 0.64 1.93 -6.05
C THR A 471 -0.57 1.01 -6.02
N GLY A 472 -1.55 1.27 -6.88
CA GLY A 472 -2.67 0.37 -7.10
C GLY A 472 -3.64 0.91 -8.13
N ALA A 473 -4.70 0.15 -8.39
CA ALA A 473 -5.86 0.63 -9.12
C ALA A 473 -7.12 0.03 -8.51
N VAL A 474 -8.20 0.81 -8.51
CA VAL A 474 -9.54 0.39 -8.10
C VAL A 474 -10.46 0.36 -9.32
N LEU A 475 -11.04 -0.80 -9.58
CA LEU A 475 -12.16 -1.00 -10.49
C LEU A 475 -13.45 -0.73 -9.72
N VAL A 476 -14.30 0.12 -10.27
CA VAL A 476 -15.53 0.55 -9.62
C VAL A 476 -16.73 0.46 -10.56
N SER A 477 -17.93 0.28 -10.01
CA SER A 477 -19.20 0.23 -10.74
C SER A 477 -20.33 0.81 -9.86
N PRO A 478 -21.53 1.10 -10.40
CA PRO A 478 -22.61 1.69 -9.60
C PRO A 478 -23.12 0.72 -8.52
N ASP A 479 -23.19 -0.56 -8.85
CA ASP A 479 -23.79 -1.62 -8.03
C ASP A 479 -22.76 -2.51 -7.32
N GLY A 480 -21.46 -2.38 -7.65
CA GLY A 480 -20.37 -3.18 -7.10
C GLY A 480 -20.21 -4.54 -7.79
N GLN A 481 -20.89 -4.77 -8.91
CA GLN A 481 -20.73 -5.95 -9.76
C GLN A 481 -19.60 -5.76 -10.78
N TYR A 482 -19.03 -6.88 -11.23
CA TYR A 482 -18.00 -6.89 -12.27
C TYR A 482 -18.59 -6.47 -13.63
N PRO A 483 -17.86 -5.72 -14.48
CA PRO A 483 -18.33 -5.34 -15.80
C PRO A 483 -18.72 -6.55 -16.65
N ILE A 484 -19.79 -6.41 -17.45
CA ILE A 484 -20.29 -7.45 -18.35
C ILE A 484 -19.24 -7.86 -19.41
N ASP A 485 -19.36 -9.08 -19.94
CA ASP A 485 -18.39 -9.64 -20.91
C ASP A 485 -18.11 -8.75 -22.13
N ALA A 486 -19.10 -7.96 -22.58
CA ALA A 486 -18.94 -7.00 -23.68
C ALA A 486 -17.86 -5.94 -23.39
N GLU A 487 -17.71 -5.52 -22.12
CA GLU A 487 -16.72 -4.54 -21.68
C GLU A 487 -15.36 -5.17 -21.33
N LYS A 488 -15.27 -6.51 -21.21
CA LYS A 488 -14.07 -7.21 -20.71
C LYS A 488 -12.80 -6.85 -21.48
N ARG A 489 -12.88 -6.75 -22.82
CA ARG A 489 -11.71 -6.36 -23.65
C ARG A 489 -11.20 -4.95 -23.31
N ARG A 490 -12.13 -4.02 -23.07
CA ARG A 490 -11.81 -2.63 -22.72
C ARG A 490 -11.19 -2.55 -21.33
N LEU A 491 -11.78 -3.23 -20.36
CA LEU A 491 -11.24 -3.36 -19.01
C LEU A 491 -9.82 -3.94 -19.00
N VAL A 492 -9.57 -5.04 -19.71
CA VAL A 492 -8.23 -5.63 -19.83
C VAL A 492 -7.23 -4.63 -20.42
N SER A 493 -7.60 -3.93 -21.49
CA SER A 493 -6.73 -2.89 -22.09
C SER A 493 -6.43 -1.74 -21.11
N ALA A 494 -7.41 -1.33 -20.29
CA ALA A 494 -7.23 -0.29 -19.28
C ALA A 494 -6.28 -0.78 -18.16
N LEU A 495 -6.45 -2.00 -17.66
CA LEU A 495 -5.55 -2.62 -16.67
C LEU A 495 -4.11 -2.75 -17.20
N GLU A 496 -3.93 -3.17 -18.46
CA GLU A 496 -2.61 -3.29 -19.08
C GLU A 496 -1.91 -1.93 -19.22
N SER A 497 -2.66 -0.84 -19.42
CA SER A 497 -2.12 0.53 -19.42
C SER A 497 -1.63 0.97 -18.03
N CYS A 498 -2.20 0.43 -16.95
CA CYS A 498 -1.68 0.56 -15.59
C CYS A 498 -0.45 -0.33 -15.33
N GLY A 499 -0.15 -1.28 -16.22
CA GLY A 499 0.77 -2.37 -15.93
C GLY A 499 0.23 -3.34 -14.88
N ILE A 500 -1.09 -3.51 -14.80
CA ILE A 500 -1.77 -4.43 -13.87
C ILE A 500 -2.41 -5.56 -14.69
N LYS A 501 -2.47 -6.78 -14.12
CA LYS A 501 -3.19 -7.93 -14.71
C LYS A 501 -4.47 -8.24 -13.93
N GLU A 502 -5.48 -8.78 -14.62
CA GLU A 502 -6.79 -9.13 -14.04
C GLU A 502 -6.67 -10.12 -12.85
N TRP A 503 -5.63 -10.95 -12.83
CA TRP A 503 -5.34 -11.86 -11.72
C TRP A 503 -4.74 -11.18 -10.48
N GLU A 504 -4.24 -9.94 -10.58
CA GLU A 504 -3.78 -9.14 -9.42
C GLU A 504 -4.91 -8.43 -8.68
N LEU A 505 -6.14 -8.43 -9.21
CA LEU A 505 -7.27 -7.72 -8.60
C LEU A 505 -7.94 -8.55 -7.49
N TYR A 506 -8.02 -8.00 -6.28
CA TYR A 506 -8.79 -8.54 -5.18
C TYR A 506 -10.25 -8.10 -5.28
N THR A 507 -11.15 -9.05 -5.55
CA THR A 507 -12.59 -8.79 -5.58
C THR A 507 -13.10 -8.41 -4.19
N VAL A 508 -13.93 -7.37 -4.13
CA VAL A 508 -14.56 -6.88 -2.91
C VAL A 508 -15.83 -7.68 -2.63
N ASP A 509 -15.97 -8.22 -1.42
CA ASP A 509 -17.24 -8.75 -0.96
C ASP A 509 -18.23 -7.60 -0.72
N ASN A 510 -19.28 -7.59 -1.53
CA ASN A 510 -20.30 -6.54 -1.60
C ASN A 510 -21.69 -7.04 -1.14
N CYS A 511 -21.77 -8.24 -0.54
CA CYS A 511 -23.03 -8.98 -0.32
C CYS A 511 -23.80 -8.61 0.95
N SER A 512 -23.17 -8.02 1.98
CA SER A 512 -23.77 -7.87 3.33
C SER A 512 -23.54 -6.49 3.97
N CYS A 513 -23.75 -5.43 3.20
CA CYS A 513 -23.40 -4.05 3.59
C CYS A 513 -24.51 -3.37 4.41
N GLN A 514 -24.61 -3.72 5.70
CA GLN A 514 -25.59 -3.13 6.62
C GLN A 514 -25.21 -1.70 7.04
N ASP A 515 -26.19 -0.79 6.94
CA ASP A 515 -26.15 0.61 7.40
C ASP A 515 -24.83 1.35 7.11
N PRO A 516 -24.41 1.46 5.84
CA PRO A 516 -23.20 2.19 5.48
C PRO A 516 -23.34 3.67 5.88
N PRO A 517 -22.35 4.28 6.59
CA PRO A 517 -22.43 5.65 7.06
C PRO A 517 -22.12 6.63 5.91
N LEU A 518 -23.06 6.71 4.95
CA LEU A 518 -22.98 7.51 3.73
C LEU A 518 -23.43 8.96 3.96
N GLY A 519 -23.72 9.67 2.88
CA GLY A 519 -24.13 11.07 2.90
C GLY A 519 -22.96 12.06 2.92
N ILE A 520 -23.24 13.24 2.39
CA ILE A 520 -22.27 14.34 2.23
C ILE A 520 -22.67 15.53 3.11
N PRO A 521 -21.75 16.44 3.45
CA PRO A 521 -22.08 17.64 4.20
C PRO A 521 -23.15 18.46 3.47
N GLU A 522 -24.16 18.94 4.22
CA GLU A 522 -25.20 19.84 3.73
C GLU A 522 -24.61 20.97 2.87
N GLY A 523 -25.26 21.35 1.76
CA GLY A 523 -24.78 22.43 0.87
C GLY A 523 -23.57 22.07 0.00
N SER A 524 -23.17 20.81 -0.03
CA SER A 524 -22.29 20.26 -1.08
C SER A 524 -23.01 20.23 -2.44
N ARG A 525 -22.25 20.07 -3.52
CA ARG A 525 -22.73 19.99 -4.90
C ARG A 525 -22.21 18.74 -5.58
N LEU A 526 -22.99 18.23 -6.52
CA LEU A 526 -22.75 16.96 -7.20
C LEU A 526 -22.11 17.25 -8.55
N HIS A 527 -22.87 17.22 -9.64
CA HIS A 527 -22.38 17.45 -11.00
C HIS A 527 -22.13 18.92 -11.34
N SER A 528 -21.40 19.15 -12.42
CA SER A 528 -21.11 20.48 -12.97
C SER A 528 -21.47 20.62 -14.46
N VAL A 529 -21.45 19.52 -15.21
CA VAL A 529 -21.67 19.44 -16.67
C VAL A 529 -22.35 18.12 -17.07
N ILE A 530 -22.05 17.00 -16.42
CA ILE A 530 -22.65 15.69 -16.75
C ILE A 530 -24.02 15.56 -16.08
N GLU A 531 -25.06 15.35 -16.88
CA GLU A 531 -26.25 14.61 -16.44
C GLU A 531 -25.99 13.11 -16.63
N VAL A 532 -26.17 12.35 -15.56
CA VAL A 532 -26.39 10.90 -15.63
C VAL A 532 -27.87 10.70 -15.97
N LYS A 533 -28.19 9.78 -16.88
CA LYS A 533 -29.57 9.54 -17.32
C LYS A 533 -29.92 8.09 -17.11
N ASP A 534 -30.80 7.85 -16.16
CA ASP A 534 -31.45 6.57 -16.00
C ASP A 534 -32.24 6.21 -17.26
N LYS A 535 -31.73 5.20 -17.97
CA LYS A 535 -32.41 4.50 -19.07
C LYS A 535 -32.39 2.98 -18.91
N LYS A 536 -31.82 2.47 -17.81
CA LYS A 536 -31.67 1.03 -17.52
C LYS A 536 -32.13 0.64 -16.11
N TRP A 537 -32.13 1.53 -15.12
CA TRP A 537 -32.43 1.14 -13.75
C TRP A 537 -33.93 0.90 -13.48
N ASP A 538 -34.82 1.62 -14.17
CA ASP A 538 -36.27 1.37 -14.18
C ASP A 538 -36.65 -0.07 -14.60
N SER A 539 -35.79 -0.75 -15.36
CA SER A 539 -36.01 -2.15 -15.78
C SER A 539 -35.47 -3.20 -14.81
N LEU A 540 -34.72 -2.80 -13.77
CA LEU A 540 -34.16 -3.71 -12.75
C LEU A 540 -34.90 -3.67 -11.42
N LEU A 541 -35.55 -2.55 -11.10
CA LEU A 541 -36.48 -2.44 -9.97
C LEU A 541 -37.91 -2.70 -10.47
N GLY A 542 -38.25 -3.98 -10.62
CA GLY A 542 -39.57 -4.41 -11.09
C GLY A 542 -40.72 -3.74 -10.33
N SER A 543 -41.64 -3.12 -11.09
CA SER A 543 -42.82 -2.49 -10.51
C SER A 543 -43.63 -3.50 -9.70
N PRO A 544 -44.18 -3.13 -8.52
CA PRO A 544 -45.09 -4.02 -7.82
C PRO A 544 -46.34 -4.21 -8.68
N ALA A 545 -46.65 -5.47 -9.02
CA ALA A 545 -47.91 -5.81 -9.64
C ALA A 545 -49.08 -5.47 -8.70
N VAL A 546 -50.16 -4.97 -9.29
CA VAL A 546 -51.42 -4.58 -8.63
C VAL A 546 -52.12 -5.78 -7.99
#